data_AF-A0A4V2M1Y1-F1
#
_entry.id   AF-A0A4V2M1Y1-F1
#
_cell.length_a   1.000
_cell.length_b   1.000
_cell.length_c   1.000
_cell.angle_alpha   90.00
_cell.angle_beta   90.00
_cell.angle_gamma   90.00
#
_symmetry.space_group_name_H-M   'P 1'
#
loop_
_entity.id
_entity.type
_entity.pdbx_description
1 polymer ?
#
loop_
_entity_poly.entity_id
_entity_poly.type
_entity_poly.pdbx_seq_one_letter_code
_entity_poly.pdbx_strand_id
1 'polypeptide(L)'
;MSLGFASESFDAAVSLYTLIHLPLDEQQRLLHNIATWLRSAGWFLCTTGHSEWTGTDDNWLDGGTPMWWSHADAATNRTWITQAGFTIESEHFVPEGSGGHTLFWARRR
;
A
#
# COMPACT_ATOMS: atom_id res chain seq x y z
N MET A 1 8.23 11.70 15.00
CA MET A 1 6.86 11.56 15.54
C MET A 1 6.30 10.26 15.00
N SER A 2 5.86 9.33 15.84
CA SER A 2 5.22 8.11 15.36
C SER A 2 3.73 8.37 15.13
N LEU A 3 3.24 8.08 13.93
CA LEU A 3 1.81 8.07 13.65
C LEU A 3 1.16 6.92 14.44
N GLY A 4 0.17 7.22 15.26
CA GLY A 4 -0.52 6.24 16.08
C GLY A 4 -1.98 6.64 16.31
N PHE A 5 -2.87 5.69 16.11
CA PHE A 5 -4.29 5.80 16.43
C PHE A 5 -4.66 4.73 17.46
N ALA A 6 -5.76 4.95 18.16
CA ALA A 6 -6.30 3.91 19.04
C ALA A 6 -6.74 2.69 18.21
N SER A 7 -6.60 1.50 18.78
CA SER A 7 -7.05 0.26 18.14
C SER A 7 -8.53 0.33 17.79
N GLU A 8 -8.93 -0.28 16.68
CA GLU A 8 -10.34 -0.44 16.29
C GLU A 8 -11.14 0.87 16.21
N SER A 9 -10.47 1.96 15.83
CA SER A 9 -11.06 3.30 15.76
C SER A 9 -11.73 3.60 14.42
N PHE A 10 -11.34 2.90 13.34
CA PHE A 10 -11.82 3.17 12.00
C PHE A 10 -12.58 1.99 11.40
N ASP A 11 -13.63 2.28 10.64
CA ASP A 11 -14.34 1.28 9.84
C ASP A 11 -13.62 0.97 8.51
N ALA A 12 -12.84 1.92 8.00
CA ALA A 12 -12.10 1.78 6.76
C ALA A 12 -10.81 2.62 6.73
N ALA A 13 -9.83 2.16 5.95
CA ALA A 13 -8.61 2.88 5.61
C ALA A 13 -8.40 2.82 4.10
N VAL A 14 -7.92 3.92 3.51
CA VAL A 14 -7.69 4.05 2.07
C VAL A 14 -6.30 4.62 1.84
N SER A 15 -5.50 3.97 1.00
CA SER A 15 -4.15 4.41 0.63
C SER A 15 -3.91 4.21 -0.86
N LEU A 16 -4.10 5.25 -1.65
CA LEU A 16 -3.97 5.22 -3.11
C LEU A 16 -2.71 5.99 -3.50
N TYR A 17 -1.90 5.37 -4.35
CA TYR A 17 -0.63 5.85 -4.88
C TYR A 17 0.32 6.44 -3.82
N THR A 18 0.28 5.89 -2.60
CA THR A 18 1.04 6.41 -1.46
C THR A 18 2.05 5.40 -0.91
N LEU A 19 1.66 4.12 -0.75
CA LEU A 19 2.56 3.09 -0.21
C LEU A 19 3.84 2.93 -1.03
N ILE A 20 3.73 3.13 -2.35
CA ILE A 20 4.80 3.05 -3.33
C ILE A 20 5.88 4.13 -3.20
N HIS A 21 5.71 5.07 -2.28
CA HIS A 21 6.66 6.14 -1.93
C HIS A 21 7.21 5.99 -0.52
N LEU A 22 7.04 4.82 0.13
CA LEU A 22 7.61 4.50 1.43
C LEU A 22 8.74 3.46 1.30
N PRO A 23 9.77 3.48 2.18
CA PRO A 23 10.72 2.38 2.31
C PRO A 23 10.01 1.04 2.49
N LEU A 24 10.51 -0.02 1.83
CA LEU A 24 9.89 -1.35 1.85
C LEU A 24 9.68 -1.87 3.28
N ASP A 25 10.63 -1.61 4.17
CA ASP A 25 10.55 -2.01 5.58
C ASP A 25 9.51 -1.21 6.38
N GLU A 26 9.26 0.05 6.00
CA GLU A 26 8.19 0.87 6.56
C GLU A 26 6.81 0.43 6.07
N GLN A 27 6.68 -0.05 4.83
CA GLN A 27 5.41 -0.51 4.29
C GLN A 27 4.83 -1.67 5.10
N GLN A 28 5.63 -2.70 5.41
CA GLN A 28 5.15 -3.84 6.21
C GLN A 28 4.70 -3.41 7.61
N ARG A 29 5.47 -2.52 8.27
CA ARG A 29 5.10 -1.97 9.58
C ARG A 29 3.79 -1.18 9.49
N LEU A 30 3.62 -0.36 8.46
CA LEU A 30 2.41 0.41 8.24
C LEU A 30 1.19 -0.49 8.00
N LEU A 31 1.33 -1.54 7.19
CA LEU A 31 0.25 -2.52 6.97
C LEU A 31 -0.21 -3.15 8.29
N HIS A 32 0.72 -3.55 9.16
CA HIS A 32 0.40 -4.07 10.48
C HIS A 32 -0.33 -3.02 11.34
N ASN A 33 0.18 -1.79 11.38
CA ASN A 33 -0.45 -0.71 12.12
C ASN A 33 -1.88 -0.43 11.63
N ILE A 34 -2.10 -0.34 10.31
CA ILE A 34 -3.43 -0.15 9.73
C ILE A 34 -4.38 -1.28 10.16
N ALA A 35 -3.90 -2.53 10.17
CA ALA A 35 -4.69 -3.64 10.68
C ALA A 35 -5.12 -3.41 12.12
N THR A 36 -4.24 -2.93 13.02
CA THR A 36 -4.60 -2.63 14.41
C THR A 36 -5.64 -1.51 14.55
N TRP A 37 -5.61 -0.51 13.68
CA TRP A 37 -6.47 0.67 13.77
C TRP A 37 -7.89 0.42 13.24
N LEU A 38 -8.06 -0.54 12.33
CA LEU A 38 -9.36 -0.90 11.77
C LEU A 38 -10.17 -1.74 12.74
N ARG A 39 -11.49 -1.63 12.77
CA ARG A 39 -12.36 -2.58 13.49
C ARG A 39 -12.27 -3.97 12.86
N SER A 40 -12.66 -5.02 13.60
CA SER A 40 -12.86 -6.35 12.98
C SER A 40 -13.77 -6.24 11.75
N ALA A 41 -13.40 -6.93 10.68
CA ALA A 41 -14.01 -6.80 9.36
C ALA A 41 -13.91 -5.39 8.73
N GLY A 42 -13.16 -4.44 9.27
CA GLY A 42 -12.94 -3.13 8.66
C GLY A 42 -12.28 -3.23 7.28
N TRP A 43 -12.56 -2.26 6.41
CA TRP A 43 -12.07 -2.26 5.04
C TRP A 43 -10.68 -1.63 4.92
N PHE A 44 -9.85 -2.21 4.06
CA PHE A 44 -8.63 -1.59 3.58
C PHE A 44 -8.60 -1.63 2.06
N LEU A 45 -8.54 -0.45 1.45
CA LEU A 45 -8.38 -0.26 0.02
C LEU A 45 -7.01 0.35 -0.25
N CYS A 46 -6.16 -0.34 -1.01
CA CYS A 46 -4.84 0.20 -1.32
C CYS A 46 -4.34 -0.14 -2.71
N THR A 47 -3.49 0.74 -3.24
CA THR A 47 -2.67 0.43 -4.42
C THR A 47 -1.23 0.18 -4.01
N THR A 48 -0.61 -0.85 -4.60
CA THR A 48 0.81 -1.17 -4.43
C THR A 48 1.51 -1.22 -5.79
N GLY A 49 2.80 -1.55 -5.79
CA GLY A 49 3.51 -1.91 -7.02
C GLY A 49 2.89 -3.15 -7.69
N HIS A 50 2.91 -3.17 -9.02
CA HIS A 50 2.63 -4.38 -9.80
C HIS A 50 3.91 -5.19 -10.05
N SER A 51 4.98 -4.51 -10.44
CA SER A 51 6.34 -5.05 -10.56
C SER A 51 7.25 -4.42 -9.50
N GLU A 52 8.31 -5.10 -9.12
CA GLU A 52 9.29 -4.57 -8.16
C GLU A 52 10.10 -3.43 -8.80
N TRP A 53 10.22 -2.31 -8.09
CA TRP A 53 11.14 -1.24 -8.44
C TRP A 53 11.45 -0.36 -7.23
N THR A 54 12.67 0.14 -7.15
CA THR A 54 13.10 1.15 -6.20
C THR A 54 14.07 2.08 -6.90
N GLY A 55 13.83 3.39 -6.81
CA GLY A 55 14.62 4.36 -7.53
C GLY A 55 14.00 5.75 -7.48
N THR A 56 14.52 6.63 -8.33
CA THR A 56 14.08 8.00 -8.43
C THR A 56 13.83 8.33 -9.90
N ASP A 57 12.76 9.09 -10.17
CA ASP A 57 12.54 9.77 -11.43
C ASP A 57 12.82 11.26 -11.23
N ASP A 58 13.91 11.76 -11.82
CA ASP A 58 14.42 13.12 -11.58
C ASP A 58 13.49 14.22 -12.11
N ASN A 59 12.57 13.92 -13.02
CA ASN A 59 11.67 14.90 -13.62
C ASN A 59 10.27 14.35 -13.87
N TRP A 60 9.76 13.61 -12.88
CA TRP A 60 8.41 13.06 -12.95
C TRP A 60 7.36 14.18 -13.18
N LEU A 61 6.46 13.96 -14.14
CA LEU A 61 5.44 14.92 -14.60
C LEU A 61 5.97 16.33 -14.95
N ASP A 62 7.22 16.42 -15.43
CA ASP A 62 7.87 17.70 -15.74
C ASP A 62 7.93 18.66 -14.53
N GLY A 63 7.91 18.11 -13.31
CA GLY A 63 7.85 18.89 -12.07
C GLY A 63 9.19 19.48 -11.61
N GLY A 64 10.31 19.14 -12.28
CA GLY A 64 11.65 19.62 -11.95
C GLY A 64 12.17 19.20 -10.56
N THR A 65 11.49 18.27 -9.89
CA THR A 65 11.85 17.75 -8.56
C THR A 65 11.88 16.22 -8.62
N PRO A 66 12.90 15.57 -8.02
CA PRO A 66 12.98 14.12 -8.03
C PRO A 66 11.82 13.45 -7.27
N MET A 67 11.14 12.51 -7.93
CA MET A 67 10.10 11.66 -7.33
C MET A 67 10.71 10.31 -6.96
N TRP A 68 10.61 9.92 -5.70
CA TRP A 68 11.18 8.67 -5.21
C TRP A 68 10.14 7.56 -5.15
N TRP A 69 10.53 6.35 -5.53
CA TRP A 69 9.67 5.17 -5.57
C TRP A 69 10.32 3.99 -4.87
N SER A 70 9.51 3.16 -4.23
CA SER A 70 9.91 1.93 -3.57
C SER A 70 8.68 1.05 -3.44
N HIS A 71 8.65 -0.03 -4.20
CA HIS A 71 7.54 -0.99 -4.13
C HIS A 71 7.97 -2.39 -4.55
N ALA A 72 7.41 -3.38 -3.88
CA ALA A 72 7.51 -4.77 -4.28
C ALA A 72 6.53 -5.10 -5.41
N ASP A 73 6.62 -6.32 -5.94
CA ASP A 73 5.66 -6.86 -6.90
C ASP A 73 4.30 -7.23 -6.26
N ALA A 74 3.31 -7.55 -7.10
CA ALA A 74 1.95 -7.87 -6.65
C ALA A 74 1.90 -9.09 -5.70
N ALA A 75 2.69 -10.13 -5.97
CA ALA A 75 2.69 -11.37 -5.19
C ALA A 75 3.26 -11.18 -3.78
N THR A 76 4.32 -10.38 -3.68
CA THR A 76 4.94 -9.98 -2.42
C THR A 76 4.01 -9.12 -1.59
N ASN A 77 3.39 -8.11 -2.21
CA ASN A 77 2.39 -7.27 -1.55
C ASN A 77 1.19 -8.08 -1.04
N ARG A 78 0.68 -9.02 -1.85
CA ARG A 78 -0.38 -9.96 -1.42
C ARG A 78 0.01 -10.71 -0.16
N THR A 79 1.25 -11.18 -0.09
CA THR A 79 1.79 -11.89 1.08
C THR A 79 1.84 -10.98 2.30
N TRP A 80 2.37 -9.76 2.16
CA TRP A 80 2.49 -8.82 3.28
C TRP A 80 1.13 -8.36 3.81
N ILE A 81 0.18 -8.05 2.93
CA ILE A 81 -1.21 -7.71 3.30
C ILE A 81 -1.85 -8.87 4.08
N THR A 82 -1.66 -10.11 3.59
CA THR A 82 -2.19 -11.32 4.24
C THR A 82 -1.55 -11.57 5.61
N GLN A 83 -0.24 -11.33 5.76
CA GLN A 83 0.51 -11.47 7.00
C GLN A 83 0.16 -10.38 8.02
N ALA A 84 -0.17 -9.17 7.56
CA ALA A 84 -0.61 -8.07 8.41
C ALA A 84 -1.98 -8.32 9.07
N GLY A 85 -2.72 -9.34 8.64
CA GLY A 85 -4.00 -9.73 9.23
C GLY A 85 -5.21 -9.41 8.36
N PHE A 86 -5.03 -9.24 7.06
CA PHE A 86 -6.13 -9.00 6.12
C PHE A 86 -6.50 -10.24 5.31
N THR A 87 -7.77 -10.37 4.98
CA THR A 87 -8.28 -11.23 3.90
C THR A 87 -8.44 -10.38 2.65
N ILE A 88 -7.88 -10.81 1.52
CA ILE A 88 -8.00 -10.10 0.25
C ILE A 88 -9.27 -10.56 -0.46
N GLU A 89 -10.19 -9.63 -0.67
CA GLU A 89 -11.49 -9.87 -1.31
C GLU A 89 -11.39 -9.75 -2.83
N SER A 90 -10.58 -8.81 -3.32
CA SER A 90 -10.29 -8.71 -4.75
C SER A 90 -8.96 -8.02 -5.01
N GLU A 91 -8.42 -8.31 -6.20
CA GLU A 91 -7.17 -7.76 -6.71
C GLU A 91 -7.38 -7.38 -8.17
N HIS A 92 -6.96 -6.17 -8.55
CA HIS A 92 -7.12 -5.66 -9.91
C HIS A 92 -5.85 -4.95 -10.37
N PHE A 93 -5.42 -5.21 -11.60
CA PHE A 93 -4.38 -4.40 -12.22
C PHE A 93 -4.96 -3.07 -12.72
N VAL A 94 -4.29 -1.97 -12.37
CA VAL A 94 -4.62 -0.62 -12.79
C VAL A 94 -3.52 -0.13 -13.73
N PRO A 95 -3.77 -0.04 -15.06
CA PRO A 95 -2.76 0.33 -16.03
C PRO A 95 -2.40 1.82 -15.94
N GLU A 96 -1.11 2.13 -16.05
CA GLU A 96 -0.55 3.48 -16.10
C GLU A 96 0.68 3.53 -17.02
N GLY A 97 0.58 4.27 -18.12
CA GLY A 97 1.64 4.32 -19.14
C GLY A 97 1.97 2.93 -19.70
N SER A 98 3.25 2.55 -19.62
CA SER A 98 3.73 1.21 -20.01
C SER A 98 3.70 0.18 -18.86
N GLY A 99 3.24 0.57 -17.68
CA GLY A 99 3.20 -0.25 -16.47
C GLY A 99 1.86 -0.12 -15.74
N GLY A 100 1.91 -0.15 -14.41
CA GLY A 100 0.73 0.06 -13.58
C GLY A 100 0.90 -0.39 -12.14
N HIS A 101 -0.22 -0.39 -11.44
CA HIS A 101 -0.32 -0.68 -10.02
C HIS A 101 -1.29 -1.84 -9.77
N THR A 102 -1.17 -2.45 -8.59
CA THR A 102 -2.14 -3.46 -8.15
C THR A 102 -3.05 -2.85 -7.09
N LEU A 103 -4.35 -2.84 -7.35
CA LEU A 103 -5.38 -2.43 -6.40
C LEU A 103 -5.88 -3.64 -5.61
N PHE A 104 -5.78 -3.56 -4.29
CA PHE A 104 -6.29 -4.56 -3.37
C PHE A 104 -7.50 -4.02 -2.60
N TRP A 105 -8.58 -4.81 -2.61
CA TRP A 105 -9.67 -4.70 -1.64
C TRP A 105 -9.46 -5.78 -0.59
N ALA A 106 -9.34 -5.38 0.67
CA ALA A 106 -9.06 -6.29 1.76
C ALA A 106 -9.90 -5.98 3.00
N ARG A 107 -10.18 -7.00 3.81
CA ARG A 107 -10.88 -6.87 5.10
C ARG A 107 -10.00 -7.34 6.24
N ARG A 108 -9.98 -6.58 7.34
CA ARG A 108 -9.29 -7.00 8.57
C ARG A 108 -9.96 -8.29 9.09
N ARG A 109 -9.16 -9.31 9.41
CA ARG A 109 -9.61 -10.53 10.07
C ARG A 109 -10.06 -10.26 11.50
#